data_AF-A0A450YEI2-F1
#
_entry.id   AF-A0A450YEI2-F1
#
_cell.length_a   1.000
_cell.length_b   1.000
_cell.length_c   1.000
_cell.angle_alpha   90.00
_cell.angle_beta   90.00
_cell.angle_gamma   90.00
#
_symmetry.space_group_name_H-M   'P 1'
#
loop_
_entity.id
_entity.type
_entity.pdbx_description
1 polymer ?
#
loop_
_entity_poly.entity_id
_entity_poly.type
_entity_poly.pdbx_seq_one_letter_code
_entity_poly.pdbx_strand_id
1 'polypeptide(L)'
;MTVLSVQDVGKAFRAYRSEWRRFARWFGLPAKPVEENWVLRHISFDIQAGEAIGIVGQNGAGKSTLLKILTGTLMPNEGGFRVDGRIAAMLELGMGFNPELTGRQNVRHAAGLMGFAASEIDAAMPEIEAFAEIGEYFDLPVRTYSSGMQVRVAFAVATAWRPEILIVDEALSVGDAYFQHKSFDRIREFQAQGTTLLIVSHDRSAIQALCDRAILLENGAIVRDGDPEEVFDYYNAVIAEKEGSTIEVKQLENGKTQTRSGTGEARIEEIALYNSKGEVAEYVEVGEPVEIRIRVKVYKEIDTLVLGYGIKDRLGQFMYGTNTWHTRQVIHKPELGDLYHFKIAMPINLGVGSYSIQVALVDSDTHLTMNYEWWDMALLFNVVNTDKACFVGCLWNEPQIAIEKLAQ
;
A
#
# COMPACT_ATOMS: atom_id res chain seq x y z
N MET A 1 -23.81 1.50 -10.07
CA MET A 1 -24.86 1.44 -9.03
C MET A 1 -24.12 1.48 -7.71
N THR A 2 -24.40 2.46 -6.86
CA THR A 2 -23.71 2.62 -5.58
C THR A 2 -24.12 1.51 -4.62
N VAL A 3 -23.15 0.70 -4.17
CA VAL A 3 -23.36 -0.41 -3.22
C VAL A 3 -23.00 -0.02 -1.78
N LEU A 4 -22.12 0.96 -1.62
CA LEU A 4 -21.77 1.54 -0.34
C LEU A 4 -21.75 3.06 -0.47
N SER A 5 -22.49 3.75 0.39
CA SER A 5 -22.49 5.21 0.47
C SER A 5 -22.25 5.63 1.90
N VAL A 6 -21.27 6.50 2.12
CA VAL A 6 -20.90 7.05 3.41
C VAL A 6 -21.10 8.55 3.36
N GLN A 7 -21.86 9.11 4.29
CA GLN A 7 -22.25 10.51 4.29
C GLN A 7 -22.00 11.15 5.66
N ASP A 8 -21.06 12.09 5.67
CA ASP A 8 -20.69 12.94 6.81
C ASP A 8 -20.44 12.16 8.11
N VAL A 9 -19.82 10.98 8.00
CA VAL A 9 -19.61 10.10 9.15
C VAL A 9 -18.58 10.70 10.09
N GLY A 10 -18.98 10.83 11.36
CA GLY A 10 -18.13 11.26 12.46
C GLY A 10 -18.11 10.24 13.59
N LYS A 11 -16.93 9.99 14.16
CA LYS A 11 -16.74 9.12 15.32
C LYS A 11 -15.82 9.75 16.36
N ALA A 12 -16.34 9.88 17.57
CA ALA A 12 -15.59 10.34 18.74
C ALA A 12 -15.63 9.29 19.86
N PHE A 13 -14.48 9.08 20.50
CA PHE A 13 -14.40 8.33 21.75
C PHE A 13 -14.38 9.31 22.93
N ARG A 14 -15.26 9.08 23.89
CA ARG A 14 -15.51 9.99 25.02
C ARG A 14 -15.15 9.32 26.33
N ALA A 15 -14.27 9.94 27.11
CA ALA A 15 -13.95 9.50 28.46
C ALA A 15 -14.84 10.24 29.47
N TYR A 16 -15.34 9.52 30.47
CA TYR A 16 -16.15 10.10 31.55
C TYR A 16 -15.48 9.84 32.90
N ARG A 17 -15.47 10.86 33.78
CA ARG A 17 -14.93 10.77 35.15
C ARG A 17 -15.65 9.74 36.02
N SER A 18 -16.88 9.36 35.66
CA SER A 18 -17.70 8.42 36.40
C SER A 18 -18.73 7.76 35.49
N GLU A 19 -18.84 6.44 35.59
CA GLU A 19 -19.84 5.62 34.90
C GLU A 19 -21.27 6.02 35.27
N TRP A 20 -21.52 6.45 36.52
CA TRP A 20 -22.81 6.98 36.95
C TRP A 20 -23.19 8.28 36.23
N ARG A 21 -22.21 9.14 35.94
CA ARG A 21 -22.45 10.36 35.14
C ARG A 21 -22.70 10.03 33.67
N ARG A 22 -22.07 8.97 33.14
CA ARG A 22 -22.37 8.46 31.79
C ARG A 22 -23.81 7.95 31.71
N PHE A 23 -24.26 7.19 32.70
CA PHE A 23 -25.62 6.66 32.79
C PHE A 23 -26.68 7.76 32.92
N ALA A 24 -26.40 8.81 33.71
CA ALA A 24 -27.30 9.97 33.86
C ALA A 24 -27.67 10.63 32.53
N ARG A 25 -26.80 10.54 31.50
CA ARG A 25 -27.06 11.08 30.15
C ARG A 25 -28.19 10.36 29.43
N TRP A 26 -28.41 9.07 29.70
CA TRP A 26 -29.56 8.33 29.13
C TRP A 26 -30.91 8.87 29.63
N PHE A 27 -30.91 9.58 30.76
CA PHE A 27 -32.09 10.25 31.32
C PHE A 27 -32.13 11.75 31.02
N GLY A 28 -31.34 12.22 30.05
CA GLY A 28 -31.34 13.62 29.61
C GLY A 28 -30.57 14.58 30.52
N LEU A 29 -29.83 14.09 31.53
CA LEU A 29 -29.00 14.96 32.37
C LEU A 29 -27.71 15.35 31.63
N PRO A 30 -27.29 16.64 31.70
CA PRO A 30 -26.10 17.12 31.01
C PRO A 30 -24.83 16.59 31.70
N ALA A 31 -24.27 15.52 31.16
CA ALA A 31 -22.96 15.00 31.53
C ALA A 31 -21.95 15.34 30.42
N LYS A 32 -21.06 16.31 30.69
CA LYS A 32 -19.97 16.62 29.78
C LYS A 32 -18.88 15.54 29.86
N PRO A 33 -18.40 15.01 28.73
CA PRO A 33 -17.22 14.16 28.73
C PRO A 33 -16.01 14.96 29.21
N VAL A 34 -15.06 14.25 29.83
CA VAL A 34 -13.82 14.83 30.34
C VAL A 34 -12.85 15.05 29.19
N GLU A 35 -12.82 14.08 28.29
CA GLU A 35 -12.06 14.12 27.04
C GLU A 35 -12.96 13.60 25.92
N GLU A 36 -12.86 14.25 24.76
CA GLU A 36 -13.51 13.84 23.53
C GLU A 36 -12.46 13.81 22.43
N ASN A 37 -12.13 12.61 21.97
CA ASN A 37 -11.16 12.39 20.91
C ASN A 37 -11.88 11.98 19.62
N TRP A 38 -11.81 12.83 18.60
CA TRP A 38 -12.38 12.55 17.29
C TRP A 38 -11.41 11.71 16.46
N VAL A 39 -11.83 10.49 16.14
CA VAL A 39 -11.03 9.55 15.34
C VAL A 39 -11.42 9.59 13.87
N LEU A 40 -12.69 9.93 13.57
CA LEU A 40 -13.17 10.18 12.21
C LEU A 40 -14.06 11.42 12.23
N ARG A 41 -14.00 12.24 11.19
CA ARG A 41 -14.85 13.43 11.07
C ARG A 41 -15.08 13.79 9.61
N HIS A 42 -16.33 14.08 9.26
CA HIS A 42 -16.74 14.52 7.92
C HIS A 42 -16.34 13.55 6.80
N ILE A 43 -16.34 12.25 7.07
CA ILE A 43 -16.02 11.22 6.09
C ILE A 43 -17.20 11.03 5.14
N SER A 44 -16.99 11.27 3.85
CA SER A 44 -17.99 11.04 2.79
C SER A 44 -17.35 10.45 1.55
N PHE A 45 -17.88 9.33 1.06
CA PHE A 45 -17.47 8.70 -0.20
C PHE A 45 -18.49 7.65 -0.64
N ASP A 46 -18.47 7.30 -1.92
CA ASP A 46 -19.33 6.29 -2.52
C ASP A 46 -18.49 5.22 -3.24
N ILE A 47 -18.96 3.98 -3.19
CA ILE A 47 -18.39 2.82 -3.89
C ILE A 47 -19.43 2.23 -4.85
N GLN A 48 -19.03 2.02 -6.10
CA GLN A 48 -19.84 1.38 -7.13
C GLN A 48 -19.72 -0.15 -7.08
N ALA A 49 -20.77 -0.83 -7.56
CA ALA A 49 -20.76 -2.29 -7.74
C ALA A 49 -19.59 -2.73 -8.64
N GLY A 50 -18.79 -3.69 -8.17
CA GLY A 50 -17.61 -4.21 -8.86
C GLY A 50 -16.35 -3.35 -8.76
N GLU A 51 -16.43 -2.14 -8.18
CA GLU A 51 -15.27 -1.28 -7.94
C GLU A 51 -14.40 -1.84 -6.82
N ALA A 52 -13.08 -1.74 -6.98
CA ALA A 52 -12.11 -2.09 -5.96
C ALA A 52 -11.43 -0.83 -5.40
N ILE A 53 -11.56 -0.61 -4.09
CA ILE A 53 -11.05 0.58 -3.42
C ILE A 53 -10.03 0.22 -2.35
N GLY A 54 -8.89 0.92 -2.38
CA GLY A 54 -7.87 0.89 -1.35
C GLY A 54 -8.07 2.00 -0.31
N ILE A 55 -8.03 1.67 0.98
CA ILE A 55 -7.92 2.68 2.05
C ILE A 55 -6.47 2.68 2.57
N VAL A 56 -5.80 3.81 2.38
CA VAL A 56 -4.40 4.03 2.73
C VAL A 56 -4.31 5.11 3.81
N GLY A 57 -3.26 5.08 4.62
CA GLY A 57 -2.99 6.12 5.62
C GLY A 57 -2.12 5.61 6.75
N GLN A 58 -1.61 6.53 7.57
CA GLN A 58 -0.75 6.18 8.71
C GLN A 58 -1.48 5.38 9.79
N ASN A 59 -0.72 4.78 10.71
CA ASN A 59 -1.27 4.22 11.93
C ASN A 59 -1.97 5.32 12.74
N GLY A 60 -3.16 5.03 13.24
CA GLY A 60 -3.98 6.00 13.95
C GLY A 60 -4.83 6.93 13.06
N ALA A 61 -4.76 6.84 11.72
CA ALA A 61 -5.56 7.67 10.82
C ALA A 61 -7.08 7.40 10.85
N GLY A 62 -7.52 6.34 11.51
CA GLY A 62 -8.94 5.98 11.65
C GLY A 62 -9.42 4.83 10.77
N LYS A 63 -8.56 4.19 9.96
CA LYS A 63 -8.89 3.10 9.04
C LYS A 63 -9.70 1.96 9.69
N SER A 64 -9.17 1.35 10.76
CA SER A 64 -9.87 0.26 11.47
C SER A 64 -11.20 0.73 12.12
N THR A 65 -11.28 2.00 12.52
CA THR A 65 -12.53 2.58 13.04
C THR A 65 -13.58 2.72 11.93
N LEU A 66 -13.15 3.13 10.73
CA LEU A 66 -14.00 3.23 9.56
C LEU A 66 -14.53 1.84 9.19
N LEU A 67 -13.66 0.83 9.11
CA LEU A 67 -14.06 -0.54 8.83
C LEU A 67 -15.07 -1.10 9.85
N LYS A 68 -14.87 -0.83 11.14
CA LYS A 68 -15.84 -1.20 12.19
C LYS A 68 -17.20 -0.54 12.00
N ILE A 69 -17.22 0.70 11.50
CA ILE A 69 -18.46 1.39 11.15
C ILE A 69 -19.13 0.74 9.95
N LEU A 70 -18.40 0.53 8.86
CA LEU A 70 -18.94 -0.07 7.64
C LEU A 70 -19.47 -1.49 7.85
N THR A 71 -18.88 -2.24 8.77
CA THR A 71 -19.34 -3.59 9.16
C THR A 71 -20.46 -3.59 10.21
N GLY A 72 -20.86 -2.43 10.72
CA GLY A 72 -21.91 -2.31 11.74
C GLY A 72 -21.49 -2.74 13.15
N THR A 73 -20.21 -3.07 13.39
CA THR A 73 -19.71 -3.40 14.73
C THR A 73 -19.54 -2.16 15.62
N LEU A 74 -19.48 -0.97 15.01
CA LEU A 74 -19.40 0.31 15.69
C LEU A 74 -20.37 1.33 15.07
N MET A 75 -21.22 1.95 15.87
CA MET A 75 -22.09 3.02 15.37
C MET A 75 -21.35 4.37 15.29
N PRO A 76 -21.58 5.17 14.24
CA PRO A 76 -21.07 6.54 14.17
C PRO A 76 -21.78 7.44 15.19
N ASN A 77 -21.15 8.55 15.54
CA ASN A 77 -21.75 9.59 16.38
C ASN A 77 -22.58 10.59 15.56
N GLU A 78 -22.15 10.83 14.32
CA GLU A 78 -22.74 11.77 13.36
C GLU A 78 -22.71 11.16 11.96
N GLY A 79 -23.58 11.65 11.08
CA GLY A 79 -23.74 11.13 9.72
C GLY A 79 -24.36 9.74 9.66
N GLY A 80 -24.19 9.09 8.51
CA GLY A 80 -24.72 7.76 8.26
C GLY A 80 -24.04 7.07 7.09
N PHE A 81 -24.28 5.76 6.98
CA PHE A 81 -23.84 4.98 5.83
C PHE A 81 -24.96 4.05 5.38
N ARG A 82 -24.96 3.68 4.10
CA ARG A 82 -25.88 2.73 3.49
C ARG A 82 -25.09 1.67 2.76
N VAL A 83 -25.49 0.43 2.97
CA VAL A 83 -24.94 -0.77 2.32
C VAL A 83 -26.07 -1.43 1.53
N ASP A 84 -25.80 -1.83 0.30
CA ASP A 84 -26.69 -2.64 -0.52
C ASP A 84 -26.01 -3.97 -0.88
N GLY A 85 -26.37 -5.04 -0.17
CA GLY A 85 -25.75 -6.37 -0.28
C GLY A 85 -25.16 -6.88 1.03
N ARG A 86 -24.62 -8.11 1.01
CA ARG A 86 -23.91 -8.68 2.16
C ARG A 86 -22.45 -8.26 2.13
N ILE A 87 -21.97 -7.86 3.30
CA ILE A 87 -20.56 -7.62 3.56
C ILE A 87 -19.96 -8.88 4.14
N ALA A 88 -18.95 -9.44 3.49
CA ALA A 88 -18.00 -10.33 4.14
C ALA A 88 -16.79 -9.50 4.55
N ALA A 89 -16.46 -9.50 5.83
CA ALA A 89 -15.37 -8.69 6.34
C ALA A 89 -14.36 -9.55 7.10
N MET A 90 -13.09 -9.42 6.71
CA MET A 90 -11.96 -10.11 7.31
C MET A 90 -11.26 -9.24 8.37
N LEU A 91 -12.05 -8.48 9.13
CA LEU A 91 -11.54 -7.60 10.16
C LEU A 91 -11.12 -8.40 11.39
N GLU A 92 -9.93 -8.12 11.91
CA GLU A 92 -9.46 -8.63 13.20
C GLU A 92 -9.56 -10.17 13.30
N LEU A 93 -8.64 -10.87 12.63
CA LEU A 93 -8.54 -12.34 12.56
C LEU A 93 -8.94 -13.01 13.88
N GLY A 94 -10.16 -13.54 13.88
CA GLY A 94 -10.87 -14.01 15.04
C GLY A 94 -12.36 -13.90 14.78
N MET A 95 -12.90 -14.74 13.90
CA MET A 95 -14.33 -14.85 13.55
C MET A 95 -15.24 -15.26 14.73
N GLY A 96 -14.83 -14.98 15.97
CA GLY A 96 -15.41 -15.55 17.17
C GLY A 96 -15.09 -17.04 17.34
N PHE A 97 -13.97 -17.51 16.78
CA PHE A 97 -13.57 -18.91 16.96
C PHE A 97 -13.39 -19.23 18.45
N ASN A 98 -14.04 -20.30 18.89
CA ASN A 98 -13.92 -20.85 20.21
C ASN A 98 -12.71 -21.81 20.24
N PRO A 99 -11.69 -21.56 21.09
CA PRO A 99 -10.48 -22.38 21.15
C PRO A 99 -10.73 -23.85 21.52
N GLU A 100 -11.83 -24.14 22.22
CA GLU A 100 -12.19 -25.51 22.66
C GLU A 100 -12.94 -26.31 21.58
N LEU A 101 -13.47 -25.63 20.56
CA LEU A 101 -14.14 -26.28 19.43
C LEU A 101 -13.13 -26.67 18.35
N THR A 102 -13.44 -27.72 17.59
CA THR A 102 -12.64 -28.09 16.42
C THR A 102 -12.75 -27.05 15.30
N GLY A 103 -11.85 -27.08 14.32
CA GLY A 103 -11.96 -26.25 13.12
C GLY A 103 -13.33 -26.41 12.45
N ARG A 104 -13.76 -27.66 12.22
CA ARG A 104 -15.07 -27.97 11.63
C ARG A 104 -16.25 -27.39 12.43
N GLN A 105 -16.20 -27.46 13.77
CA GLN A 105 -17.23 -26.89 14.63
C GLN A 105 -17.22 -25.37 14.59
N ASN A 106 -16.03 -24.75 14.58
CA ASN A 106 -15.87 -23.31 14.43
C ASN A 106 -16.37 -22.79 13.08
N VAL A 107 -16.13 -23.52 11.99
CA VAL A 107 -16.68 -23.23 10.66
C VAL A 107 -18.20 -23.18 10.70
N ARG A 108 -18.84 -24.20 11.28
CA ARG A 108 -20.31 -24.23 11.44
C ARG A 108 -20.81 -23.07 12.29
N HIS A 109 -20.12 -22.75 13.37
CA HIS A 109 -20.50 -21.66 14.25
C HIS A 109 -20.39 -20.29 13.56
N ALA A 110 -19.24 -19.99 12.95
CA ALA A 110 -18.98 -18.73 12.28
C ALA A 110 -19.89 -18.52 11.07
N ALA A 111 -20.03 -19.53 10.20
CA ALA A 111 -20.93 -19.43 9.04
C ALA A 111 -22.41 -19.31 9.47
N GLY A 112 -22.80 -19.97 10.57
CA GLY A 112 -24.14 -19.78 11.15
C GLY A 112 -24.38 -18.35 11.65
N LEU A 113 -23.38 -17.71 12.27
CA LEU A 113 -23.46 -16.30 12.67
C LEU A 113 -23.52 -15.35 11.47
N MET A 114 -22.97 -15.74 10.32
CA MET A 114 -23.08 -15.02 9.05
C MET A 114 -24.45 -15.22 8.37
N GLY A 115 -25.32 -16.07 8.93
CA GLY A 115 -26.70 -16.26 8.47
C GLY A 115 -26.91 -17.43 7.50
N PHE A 116 -25.91 -18.31 7.30
CA PHE A 116 -26.06 -19.49 6.44
C PHE A 116 -26.78 -20.63 7.16
N ALA A 117 -27.63 -21.35 6.43
CA ALA A 117 -28.33 -22.52 6.94
C ALA A 117 -27.38 -23.73 7.07
N ALA A 118 -27.65 -24.62 8.02
CA ALA A 118 -26.81 -25.80 8.27
C ALA A 118 -26.56 -26.65 7.01
N SER A 119 -27.56 -26.79 6.14
CA SER A 119 -27.44 -27.52 4.87
C SER A 119 -26.50 -26.85 3.87
N GLU A 120 -26.46 -25.51 3.83
CA GLU A 120 -25.56 -24.75 2.97
C GLU A 120 -24.12 -24.89 3.47
N ILE A 121 -23.95 -24.83 4.80
CA ILE A 121 -22.65 -25.00 5.45
C ILE A 121 -22.10 -26.41 5.23
N ASP A 122 -22.91 -27.45 5.42
CA ASP A 122 -22.48 -28.84 5.22
C ASP A 122 -22.12 -29.10 3.75
N ALA A 123 -22.79 -28.43 2.79
CA ALA A 123 -22.43 -28.50 1.37
C ALA A 123 -21.10 -27.79 1.04
N ALA A 124 -20.81 -26.66 1.69
CA ALA A 124 -19.57 -25.91 1.49
C ALA A 124 -18.37 -26.45 2.30
N MET A 125 -18.62 -27.26 3.33
CA MET A 125 -17.61 -27.77 4.25
C MET A 125 -16.39 -28.43 3.56
N PRO A 126 -16.57 -29.29 2.53
CA PRO A 126 -15.42 -29.90 1.85
C PRO A 126 -14.54 -28.88 1.13
N GLU A 127 -15.14 -27.83 0.54
CA GLU A 127 -14.38 -26.76 -0.10
C GLU A 127 -13.61 -25.93 0.93
N ILE A 128 -14.25 -25.59 2.06
CA ILE A 128 -13.61 -24.84 3.16
C ILE A 128 -12.39 -25.59 3.69
N GLU A 129 -12.54 -26.89 3.95
CA GLU A 129 -11.46 -27.75 4.42
C GLU A 129 -10.31 -27.84 3.40
N ALA A 130 -10.65 -28.05 2.12
CA ALA A 130 -9.68 -28.09 1.04
C ALA A 130 -8.99 -26.73 0.79
N PHE A 131 -9.70 -25.61 0.99
CA PHE A 131 -9.11 -24.28 0.84
C PHE A 131 -8.13 -23.98 1.97
N ALA A 132 -8.50 -24.29 3.22
CA ALA A 132 -7.70 -24.01 4.41
C ALA A 132 -6.38 -24.82 4.46
N GLU A 133 -6.35 -26.03 3.89
CA GLU A 133 -5.14 -26.88 3.80
C GLU A 133 -4.42 -27.09 5.14
N ILE A 134 -5.17 -27.28 6.22
CA ILE A 134 -4.59 -27.58 7.55
C ILE A 134 -4.57 -29.07 7.90
N GLY A 135 -5.00 -29.93 6.97
CA GLY A 135 -4.99 -31.38 7.11
C GLY A 135 -5.79 -31.88 8.31
N GLU A 136 -5.25 -32.89 9.01
CA GLU A 136 -5.91 -33.52 10.16
C GLU A 136 -6.22 -32.55 11.31
N TYR A 137 -5.54 -31.41 11.38
CA TYR A 137 -5.83 -30.39 12.39
C TYR A 137 -7.24 -29.81 12.25
N PHE A 138 -7.88 -29.89 11.09
CA PHE A 138 -9.24 -29.38 10.88
C PHE A 138 -10.26 -29.99 11.86
N ASP A 139 -10.03 -31.22 12.29
CA ASP A 139 -10.84 -31.94 13.27
C ASP A 139 -10.26 -31.91 14.70
N LEU A 140 -9.21 -31.12 14.94
CA LEU A 140 -8.65 -30.85 16.26
C LEU A 140 -9.11 -29.49 16.83
N PRO A 141 -9.11 -29.30 18.16
CA PRO A 141 -9.46 -28.03 18.79
C PRO A 141 -8.58 -26.86 18.33
N VAL A 142 -9.19 -25.70 18.06
CA VAL A 142 -8.48 -24.51 17.53
C VAL A 142 -7.35 -24.01 18.43
N ARG A 143 -7.40 -24.29 19.74
CA ARG A 143 -6.28 -23.99 20.67
C ARG A 143 -4.97 -24.68 20.31
N THR A 144 -4.98 -25.71 19.46
CA THR A 144 -3.76 -26.39 18.98
C THR A 144 -3.19 -25.77 17.71
N TYR A 145 -3.89 -24.80 17.11
CA TYR A 145 -3.53 -24.22 15.82
C TYR A 145 -2.42 -23.18 15.99
N SER A 146 -1.55 -23.09 14.99
CA SER A 146 -0.72 -21.90 14.81
C SER A 146 -1.60 -20.70 14.40
N SER A 147 -1.10 -19.48 14.57
CA SER A 147 -1.77 -18.28 14.07
C SER A 147 -2.10 -18.39 12.58
N GLY A 148 -1.15 -18.86 11.75
CA GLY A 148 -1.36 -19.07 10.33
C GLY A 148 -2.51 -20.04 10.02
N MET A 149 -2.61 -21.16 10.73
CA MET A 149 -3.72 -22.10 10.53
C MET A 149 -5.08 -21.49 10.86
N GLN A 150 -5.16 -20.69 11.94
CA GLN A 150 -6.38 -19.97 12.30
C GLN A 150 -6.80 -19.00 11.18
N VAL A 151 -5.84 -18.24 10.64
CA VAL A 151 -6.08 -17.33 9.51
C VAL A 151 -6.57 -18.07 8.28
N ARG A 152 -5.99 -19.22 7.96
CA ARG A 152 -6.40 -20.02 6.79
C ARG A 152 -7.84 -20.48 6.89
N VAL A 153 -8.25 -21.01 8.05
CA VAL A 153 -9.64 -21.44 8.26
C VAL A 153 -10.57 -20.23 8.24
N ALA A 154 -10.19 -19.12 8.90
CA ALA A 154 -11.00 -17.90 8.87
C ALA A 154 -11.20 -17.36 7.44
N PHE A 155 -10.14 -17.32 6.63
CA PHE A 155 -10.22 -16.92 5.23
C PHE A 155 -11.10 -17.88 4.42
N ALA A 156 -10.90 -19.19 4.58
CA ALA A 156 -11.66 -20.20 3.88
C ALA A 156 -13.17 -20.07 4.15
N VAL A 157 -13.56 -19.81 5.40
CA VAL A 157 -14.96 -19.58 5.78
C VAL A 157 -15.49 -18.26 5.23
N ALA A 158 -14.72 -17.17 5.35
CA ALA A 158 -15.13 -15.84 4.86
C ALA A 158 -15.40 -15.81 3.37
N THR A 159 -14.69 -16.65 2.62
CA THR A 159 -14.68 -16.70 1.15
C THR A 159 -15.28 -17.98 0.59
N ALA A 160 -15.98 -18.77 1.41
CA ALA A 160 -16.71 -19.96 0.95
C ALA A 160 -17.91 -19.59 0.07
N TRP A 161 -18.46 -18.40 0.28
CA TRP A 161 -19.52 -17.84 -0.55
C TRP A 161 -19.09 -16.48 -1.06
N ARG A 162 -19.40 -16.20 -2.32
CA ARG A 162 -19.13 -14.90 -2.93
C ARG A 162 -20.00 -13.82 -2.25
N PRO A 163 -19.40 -12.77 -1.66
CA PRO A 163 -20.15 -11.63 -1.13
C PRO A 163 -20.39 -10.57 -2.21
N GLU A 164 -21.36 -9.69 -1.99
CA GLU A 164 -21.52 -8.48 -2.81
C GLU A 164 -20.41 -7.47 -2.51
N ILE A 165 -19.99 -7.36 -1.24
CA ILE A 165 -18.88 -6.51 -0.80
C ILE A 165 -17.90 -7.34 0.05
N LEU A 166 -16.63 -7.38 -0.34
CA LEU A 166 -15.55 -8.00 0.42
C LEU A 166 -14.68 -6.92 1.05
N ILE A 167 -14.56 -6.94 2.38
CA ILE A 167 -13.67 -6.07 3.14
C ILE A 167 -12.47 -6.88 3.61
N VAL A 168 -11.28 -6.39 3.25
CA VAL A 168 -10.00 -7.01 3.54
C VAL A 168 -9.17 -6.06 4.40
N ASP A 169 -8.72 -6.54 5.56
CA ASP A 169 -7.76 -5.81 6.41
C ASP A 169 -6.33 -6.33 6.17
N GLU A 170 -5.33 -5.58 6.63
CA GLU A 170 -3.89 -5.84 6.51
C GLU A 170 -3.46 -7.23 7.01
N ALA A 171 -4.35 -7.85 7.79
CA ALA A 171 -4.35 -9.23 8.27
C ALA A 171 -4.10 -10.32 7.20
N LEU A 172 -4.36 -10.08 5.90
CA LEU A 172 -3.99 -11.06 4.86
C LEU A 172 -2.48 -11.34 4.81
N SER A 173 -1.66 -10.44 5.36
CA SER A 173 -0.22 -10.63 5.47
C SER A 173 0.17 -11.72 6.48
N VAL A 174 -0.78 -12.20 7.30
CA VAL A 174 -0.54 -13.24 8.32
C VAL A 174 -0.76 -14.63 7.69
N GLY A 175 0.27 -15.12 6.99
CA GLY A 175 0.26 -16.41 6.32
C GLY A 175 1.61 -16.68 5.65
N ASP A 176 1.81 -17.87 5.08
CA ASP A 176 2.94 -18.07 4.17
C ASP A 176 2.62 -17.48 2.78
N ALA A 177 3.68 -17.20 2.00
CA ALA A 177 3.54 -16.60 0.68
C ALA A 177 2.63 -17.42 -0.25
N TYR A 178 2.67 -18.75 -0.14
CA TYR A 178 1.81 -19.64 -0.92
C TYR A 178 0.32 -19.40 -0.64
N PHE A 179 -0.09 -19.34 0.64
CA PHE A 179 -1.48 -19.09 0.99
C PHE A 179 -1.92 -17.66 0.68
N GLN A 180 -1.02 -16.68 0.78
CA GLN A 180 -1.30 -15.30 0.33
C GLN A 180 -1.63 -15.27 -1.16
N HIS A 181 -0.82 -15.90 -2.02
CA HIS A 181 -1.10 -16.00 -3.45
C HIS A 181 -2.47 -16.64 -3.71
N LYS A 182 -2.77 -17.78 -3.07
CA LYS A 182 -4.07 -18.46 -3.17
C LYS A 182 -5.24 -17.56 -2.73
N SER A 183 -5.05 -16.78 -1.68
CA SER A 183 -6.03 -15.82 -1.17
C SER A 183 -6.27 -14.68 -2.17
N PHE A 184 -5.21 -14.13 -2.76
CA PHE A 184 -5.32 -13.11 -3.80
C PHE A 184 -6.01 -13.63 -5.06
N ASP A 185 -5.76 -14.88 -5.45
CA ASP A 185 -6.43 -15.49 -6.60
C ASP A 185 -7.93 -15.66 -6.36
N ARG A 186 -8.33 -16.07 -5.15
CA ARG A 186 -9.75 -16.11 -4.72
C ARG A 186 -10.39 -14.72 -4.75
N ILE A 187 -9.67 -13.68 -4.32
CA ILE A 187 -10.16 -12.29 -4.37
C ILE A 187 -10.36 -11.85 -5.82
N ARG A 188 -9.37 -12.10 -6.70
CA ARG A 188 -9.47 -11.77 -8.13
C ARG A 188 -10.63 -12.49 -8.82
N GLU A 189 -10.86 -13.76 -8.47
CA GLU A 189 -12.01 -14.50 -8.97
C GLU A 189 -13.33 -13.82 -8.58
N PHE A 190 -13.49 -13.39 -7.33
CA PHE A 190 -14.67 -12.65 -6.89
C PHE A 190 -14.81 -11.30 -7.58
N GLN A 191 -13.72 -10.56 -7.76
CA GLN A 191 -13.72 -9.30 -8.51
C GLN A 191 -14.18 -9.52 -9.96
N ALA A 192 -13.67 -10.55 -10.64
CA ALA A 192 -14.08 -10.90 -12.00
C ALA A 192 -15.56 -11.28 -12.10
N GLN A 193 -16.13 -11.83 -11.03
CA GLN A 193 -17.57 -12.12 -10.95
C GLN A 193 -18.41 -10.87 -10.60
N GLY A 194 -17.78 -9.77 -10.20
CA GLY A 194 -18.40 -8.45 -9.92
C GLY A 194 -18.54 -8.11 -8.44
N THR A 195 -17.78 -8.76 -7.54
CA THR A 195 -17.73 -8.38 -6.12
C THR A 195 -16.98 -7.06 -5.95
N THR A 196 -17.54 -6.15 -5.17
CA THR A 196 -16.87 -4.91 -4.77
C THR A 196 -15.83 -5.21 -3.70
N LEU A 197 -14.61 -4.70 -3.85
CA LEU A 197 -13.51 -4.91 -2.91
C LEU A 197 -13.23 -3.61 -2.14
N LEU A 198 -13.09 -3.72 -0.82
CA LEU A 198 -12.52 -2.67 0.02
C LEU A 198 -11.33 -3.25 0.77
N ILE A 199 -10.13 -2.81 0.43
CA ILE A 199 -8.89 -3.31 1.04
C ILE A 199 -8.19 -2.20 1.82
N VAL A 200 -7.72 -2.53 3.02
CA VAL A 200 -6.90 -1.63 3.84
C VAL A 200 -5.50 -2.20 3.88
N SER A 201 -4.55 -1.47 3.32
CA SER A 201 -3.15 -1.91 3.26
C SER A 201 -2.22 -0.70 3.19
N HIS A 202 -1.01 -0.89 3.70
CA HIS A 202 0.12 0.01 3.45
C HIS A 202 1.00 -0.48 2.28
N ASP A 203 0.74 -1.67 1.73
CA ASP A 203 1.46 -2.20 0.57
C ASP A 203 0.96 -1.55 -0.73
N ARG A 204 1.80 -0.68 -1.29
CA ARG A 204 1.56 -0.01 -2.57
C ARG A 204 1.32 -1.01 -3.70
N SER A 205 2.07 -2.11 -3.73
CA SER A 205 2.00 -3.09 -4.82
C SER A 205 0.64 -3.80 -4.83
N ALA A 206 0.15 -4.19 -3.67
CA ALA A 206 -1.17 -4.81 -3.53
C ALA A 206 -2.30 -3.86 -3.94
N ILE A 207 -2.25 -2.59 -3.50
CA ILE A 207 -3.29 -1.61 -3.84
C ILE A 207 -3.26 -1.29 -5.34
N GLN A 208 -2.08 -1.06 -5.93
CA GLN A 208 -1.95 -0.83 -7.37
C GLN A 208 -2.40 -2.02 -8.22
N ALA A 209 -2.20 -3.26 -7.74
CA ALA A 209 -2.55 -4.46 -8.48
C ALA A 209 -4.03 -4.86 -8.38
N LEU A 210 -4.75 -4.41 -7.34
CA LEU A 210 -6.11 -4.88 -7.03
C LEU A 210 -7.17 -3.79 -7.07
N CYS A 211 -6.80 -2.52 -6.90
CA CYS A 211 -7.75 -1.42 -6.72
C CYS A 211 -7.81 -0.56 -7.98
N ASP A 212 -9.02 -0.14 -8.33
CA ASP A 212 -9.29 0.85 -9.36
C ASP A 212 -9.07 2.28 -8.82
N ARG A 213 -9.18 2.45 -7.51
CA ARG A 213 -9.19 3.74 -6.81
C ARG A 213 -8.63 3.60 -5.40
N ALA A 214 -8.02 4.65 -4.86
CA ALA A 214 -7.55 4.68 -3.48
C ALA A 214 -8.02 5.95 -2.75
N ILE A 215 -8.20 5.81 -1.44
CA ILE A 215 -8.60 6.86 -0.50
C ILE A 215 -7.51 6.97 0.56
N LEU A 216 -6.91 8.16 0.67
CA LEU A 216 -5.98 8.48 1.74
C LEU A 216 -6.73 9.09 2.93
N LEU A 217 -6.68 8.39 4.06
CA LEU A 217 -7.11 8.89 5.35
C LEU A 217 -5.94 9.48 6.14
N GLU A 218 -6.15 10.66 6.69
CA GLU A 218 -5.23 11.32 7.60
C GLU A 218 -5.98 12.04 8.71
N ASN A 219 -5.56 11.85 9.96
CA ASN A 219 -6.16 12.49 11.14
C ASN A 219 -7.70 12.40 11.19
N GLY A 220 -8.25 11.28 10.70
CA GLY A 220 -9.69 11.04 10.69
C GLY A 220 -10.47 11.73 9.57
N ALA A 221 -9.81 12.28 8.55
CA ALA A 221 -10.44 12.89 7.38
C ALA A 221 -9.91 12.27 6.07
N ILE A 222 -10.70 12.34 5.00
CA ILE A 222 -10.24 12.01 3.65
C ILE A 222 -9.45 13.19 3.11
N VAL A 223 -8.19 12.98 2.77
CA VAL A 223 -7.31 14.01 2.20
C VAL A 223 -7.19 13.88 0.69
N ARG A 224 -7.15 12.65 0.19
CA ARG A 224 -7.13 12.34 -1.24
C ARG A 224 -8.00 11.14 -1.55
N ASP A 225 -8.54 11.16 -2.75
CA ASP A 225 -9.46 10.16 -3.28
C ASP A 225 -9.34 10.17 -4.81
N GLY A 226 -8.76 9.12 -5.38
CA GLY A 226 -8.39 9.12 -6.80
C GLY A 226 -7.60 7.89 -7.22
N ASP A 227 -6.78 8.03 -8.25
CA ASP A 227 -5.95 6.95 -8.76
C ASP A 227 -4.94 6.45 -7.69
N PRO A 228 -4.74 5.13 -7.54
CA PRO A 228 -3.79 4.59 -6.57
C PRO A 228 -2.37 5.19 -6.66
N GLU A 229 -1.83 5.39 -7.85
CA GLU A 229 -0.49 5.93 -8.05
C GLU A 229 -0.40 7.35 -7.48
N GLU A 230 -1.33 8.23 -7.85
CA GLU A 230 -1.39 9.62 -7.38
C GLU A 230 -1.58 9.70 -5.86
N VAL A 231 -2.41 8.83 -5.29
CA VAL A 231 -2.69 8.80 -3.85
C VAL A 231 -1.44 8.40 -3.06
N PHE A 232 -0.70 7.39 -3.52
CA PHE A 232 0.54 6.98 -2.86
C PHE A 232 1.67 8.00 -3.03
N ASP A 233 1.74 8.69 -4.17
CA ASP A 233 2.72 9.76 -4.38
C ASP A 233 2.48 10.93 -3.43
N TYR A 234 1.23 11.35 -3.28
CA TYR A 234 0.85 12.36 -2.29
C TYR A 234 1.12 11.87 -0.85
N TYR A 235 0.80 10.61 -0.54
CA TYR A 235 1.06 10.02 0.78
C TYR A 235 2.55 10.07 1.15
N ASN A 236 3.42 9.69 0.22
CA ASN A 236 4.88 9.76 0.40
C ASN A 236 5.36 11.20 0.56
N ALA A 237 4.77 12.12 -0.20
CA ALA A 237 5.11 13.53 -0.11
C ALA A 237 4.72 14.12 1.26
N VAL A 238 3.53 13.80 1.79
CA VAL A 238 3.08 14.24 3.13
C VAL A 238 3.95 13.65 4.25
N ILE A 239 4.39 12.39 4.12
CA ILE A 239 5.37 11.81 5.06
C ILE A 239 6.65 12.64 5.03
N ALA A 240 7.17 12.94 3.84
CA ALA A 240 8.36 13.76 3.69
C ALA A 240 8.17 15.19 4.23
N GLU A 241 7.02 15.83 4.03
CA GLU A 241 6.73 17.18 4.53
C GLU A 241 6.63 17.25 6.06
N LYS A 242 6.05 16.23 6.71
CA LYS A 242 6.07 16.10 8.18
C LYS A 242 7.48 15.94 8.73
N GLU A 243 8.39 15.41 7.92
CA GLU A 243 9.83 15.33 8.18
C GLU A 243 10.58 16.63 7.81
N GLY A 244 9.87 17.68 7.36
CA GLY A 244 10.42 19.00 7.06
C GLY A 244 10.73 19.27 5.59
N SER A 245 10.22 18.44 4.67
CA SER A 245 10.52 18.52 3.23
C SER A 245 9.57 19.42 2.44
N THR A 246 10.09 20.12 1.42
CA THR A 246 9.29 20.92 0.47
C THR A 246 8.80 20.02 -0.67
N ILE A 247 7.53 20.11 -1.10
CA ILE A 247 6.96 19.33 -2.21
C ILE A 247 6.66 20.24 -3.42
N GLU A 248 7.14 19.84 -4.59
CA GLU A 248 6.80 20.41 -5.90
C GLU A 248 6.11 19.34 -6.75
N VAL A 249 4.85 19.59 -7.14
CA VAL A 249 4.07 18.70 -8.02
C VAL A 249 3.92 19.39 -9.38
N LYS A 250 4.36 18.72 -10.46
CA LYS A 250 4.24 19.22 -11.83
C LYS A 250 3.48 18.23 -12.70
N GLN A 251 2.43 18.69 -13.39
CA GLN A 251 1.76 17.89 -14.41
C GLN A 251 2.59 17.87 -15.70
N LEU A 252 2.84 16.68 -16.23
CA LEU A 252 3.50 16.48 -17.52
C LEU A 252 2.46 16.57 -18.66
N GLU A 253 2.93 16.88 -19.88
CA GLU A 253 2.07 17.02 -21.07
C GLU A 253 1.28 15.75 -21.44
N ASN A 254 1.70 14.59 -20.93
CA ASN A 254 1.04 13.30 -21.11
C ASN A 254 -0.02 12.99 -20.03
N GLY A 255 -0.34 13.94 -19.14
CA GLY A 255 -1.31 13.78 -18.06
C GLY A 255 -0.79 13.07 -16.81
N LYS A 256 0.48 12.63 -16.78
CA LYS A 256 1.10 12.03 -15.58
C LYS A 256 1.62 13.10 -14.62
N THR A 257 1.60 12.80 -13.33
CA THR A 257 2.02 13.72 -12.25
C THR A 257 3.47 13.44 -11.84
N GLN A 258 4.38 14.39 -12.04
CA GLN A 258 5.76 14.32 -11.55
C GLN A 258 5.83 14.95 -10.16
N THR A 259 6.34 14.21 -9.18
CA THR A 259 6.48 14.67 -7.79
C THR A 259 7.94 14.78 -7.40
N ARG A 260 8.35 15.95 -6.92
CA ARG A 260 9.66 16.20 -6.32
C ARG A 260 9.45 16.63 -4.88
N SER A 261 10.09 15.98 -3.92
CA SER A 261 9.95 16.28 -2.49
C SER A 261 11.29 16.15 -1.78
N GLY A 262 11.55 16.94 -0.75
CA GLY A 262 12.75 16.76 0.10
C GLY A 262 13.11 18.01 0.88
N THR A 263 13.97 17.86 1.88
CA THR A 263 14.41 18.98 2.73
C THR A 263 15.34 19.97 1.99
N GLY A 264 15.96 19.52 0.90
CA GLY A 264 16.67 20.37 -0.08
C GLY A 264 18.12 20.70 0.26
N GLU A 265 18.71 20.09 1.29
CA GLU A 265 20.12 20.21 1.67
C GLU A 265 21.05 19.74 0.54
N ALA A 266 20.63 18.76 -0.25
CA ALA A 266 21.26 18.35 -1.49
C ALA A 266 20.18 18.23 -2.57
N ARG A 267 20.50 18.65 -3.80
CA ARG A 267 19.58 18.55 -4.94
C ARG A 267 20.27 18.02 -6.19
N ILE A 268 19.50 17.28 -6.96
CA ILE A 268 19.78 16.82 -8.31
C ILE A 268 19.57 18.01 -9.26
N GLU A 269 20.65 18.45 -9.89
CA GLU A 269 20.62 19.51 -10.90
C GLU A 269 20.31 18.97 -12.29
N GLU A 270 20.78 17.75 -12.59
CA GLU A 270 20.68 17.16 -13.92
C GLU A 270 20.60 15.63 -13.81
N ILE A 271 19.76 15.02 -14.64
CA ILE A 271 19.69 13.58 -14.86
C ILE A 271 19.48 13.30 -16.34
N ALA A 272 20.25 12.35 -16.90
CA ALA A 272 20.06 11.87 -18.26
C ALA A 272 20.55 10.43 -18.43
N LEU A 273 19.93 9.70 -19.35
CA LEU A 273 20.33 8.36 -19.78
C LEU A 273 21.16 8.48 -21.05
N TYR A 274 22.32 7.82 -21.07
CA TYR A 274 23.23 7.78 -22.19
C TYR A 274 23.31 6.37 -22.76
N ASN A 275 23.25 6.26 -24.09
CA ASN A 275 23.41 5.00 -24.81
C ASN A 275 24.87 4.55 -24.92
N SER A 276 25.11 3.42 -25.59
CA SER A 276 26.44 2.86 -25.82
C SER A 276 27.40 3.77 -26.61
N LYS A 277 26.88 4.79 -27.31
CA LYS A 277 27.64 5.80 -28.06
C LYS A 277 27.93 7.06 -27.24
N GLY A 278 27.43 7.14 -26.01
CA GLY A 278 27.57 8.32 -25.16
C GLY A 278 26.64 9.47 -25.56
N GLU A 279 25.54 9.18 -26.27
CA GLU A 279 24.51 10.14 -26.65
C GLU A 279 23.31 10.02 -25.70
N VAL A 280 22.61 11.13 -25.42
CA VAL A 280 21.38 11.09 -24.62
C VAL A 280 20.31 10.29 -25.36
N ALA A 281 19.66 9.35 -24.67
CA ALA A 281 18.74 8.40 -25.28
C ALA A 281 17.39 8.34 -24.56
N GLU A 282 16.33 8.46 -25.35
CA GLU A 282 14.94 8.16 -24.94
C GLU A 282 14.53 6.73 -25.31
N TYR A 283 15.31 6.09 -26.20
CA TYR A 283 15.11 4.72 -26.69
C TYR A 283 16.41 3.96 -26.59
N VAL A 284 16.35 2.75 -26.04
CA VAL A 284 17.50 1.85 -25.85
C VAL A 284 17.12 0.43 -26.24
N GLU A 285 18.10 -0.34 -26.71
CA GLU A 285 17.86 -1.73 -27.11
C GLU A 285 18.00 -2.71 -25.93
N VAL A 286 17.31 -3.85 -26.00
CA VAL A 286 17.48 -4.93 -25.03
C VAL A 286 18.94 -5.41 -24.99
N GLY A 287 19.53 -5.34 -23.80
CA GLY A 287 20.92 -5.71 -23.51
C GLY A 287 21.93 -4.61 -23.84
N GLU A 288 21.50 -3.45 -24.36
CA GLU A 288 22.39 -2.35 -24.66
C GLU A 288 23.04 -1.82 -23.36
N PRO A 289 24.37 -1.64 -23.33
CA PRO A 289 25.03 -0.94 -22.23
C PRO A 289 24.62 0.53 -22.21
N VAL A 290 24.12 0.99 -21.06
CA VAL A 290 23.71 2.38 -20.85
C VAL A 290 24.38 2.95 -19.60
N GLU A 291 24.37 4.28 -19.49
CA GLU A 291 24.86 5.00 -18.33
C GLU A 291 23.84 6.06 -17.90
N ILE A 292 23.32 5.97 -16.67
CA ILE A 292 22.57 7.07 -16.06
C ILE A 292 23.58 8.03 -15.43
N ARG A 293 23.54 9.30 -15.84
CA ARG A 293 24.36 10.36 -15.28
C ARG A 293 23.50 11.29 -14.44
N ILE A 294 23.89 11.47 -13.19
CA ILE A 294 23.16 12.29 -12.22
C ILE A 294 24.13 13.30 -11.60
N ARG A 295 23.81 14.58 -11.70
CA ARG A 295 24.57 15.67 -11.09
C ARG A 295 23.88 16.14 -9.82
N VAL A 296 24.59 16.09 -8.71
CA VAL A 296 24.07 16.43 -7.37
C VAL A 296 24.89 17.57 -6.80
N LYS A 297 24.22 18.61 -6.30
CA LYS A 297 24.84 19.73 -5.60
C LYS A 297 24.41 19.79 -4.15
N VAL A 298 25.37 20.04 -3.27
CA VAL A 298 25.15 20.21 -1.83
C VAL A 298 24.97 21.68 -1.51
N TYR A 299 23.82 22.02 -0.93
CA TYR A 299 23.40 23.39 -0.59
C TYR A 299 23.53 23.71 0.90
N LYS A 300 23.56 22.68 1.76
CA LYS A 300 23.75 22.82 3.21
C LYS A 300 24.66 21.72 3.76
N GLU A 301 25.19 21.92 4.96
CA GLU A 301 25.99 20.89 5.65
C GLU A 301 25.15 19.64 5.95
N ILE A 302 25.65 18.47 5.55
CA ILE A 302 25.06 17.16 5.80
C ILE A 302 26.15 16.16 6.20
N ASP A 303 25.80 15.17 7.00
CA ASP A 303 26.76 14.17 7.51
C ASP A 303 27.09 13.09 6.48
N THR A 304 26.09 12.68 5.70
CA THR A 304 26.19 11.61 4.71
C THR A 304 25.38 11.96 3.47
N LEU A 305 25.80 11.44 2.33
CA LEU A 305 25.06 11.54 1.08
C LEU A 305 25.05 10.19 0.39
N VAL A 306 23.84 9.66 0.23
CA VAL A 306 23.54 8.41 -0.48
C VAL A 306 22.65 8.75 -1.66
N LEU A 307 23.04 8.27 -2.85
CA LEU A 307 22.19 8.33 -4.04
C LEU A 307 21.50 6.97 -4.23
N GLY A 308 20.18 6.98 -4.20
CA GLY A 308 19.33 5.86 -4.60
C GLY A 308 18.70 6.10 -5.97
N TYR A 309 18.45 5.01 -6.68
CA TYR A 309 17.62 5.04 -7.88
C TYR A 309 16.78 3.78 -8.00
N GLY A 310 15.65 3.91 -8.70
CA GLY A 310 14.78 2.81 -9.05
C GLY A 310 14.28 2.94 -10.47
N ILE A 311 14.24 1.82 -11.18
CA ILE A 311 13.64 1.69 -12.51
C ILE A 311 12.24 1.12 -12.31
N LYS A 312 11.22 1.84 -12.76
CA LYS A 312 9.83 1.41 -12.70
C LYS A 312 9.28 1.17 -14.10
N ASP A 313 8.37 0.21 -14.23
CA ASP A 313 7.62 0.02 -15.46
C ASP A 313 6.51 1.07 -15.63
N ARG A 314 5.74 0.96 -16.72
CA ARG A 314 4.63 1.88 -17.01
C ARG A 314 3.49 1.87 -15.98
N LEU A 315 3.40 0.83 -15.14
CA LEU A 315 2.43 0.65 -14.06
C LEU A 315 2.97 1.13 -12.70
N GLY A 316 4.21 1.65 -12.68
CA GLY A 316 4.87 2.11 -11.47
C GLY A 316 5.51 0.98 -10.64
N GLN A 317 5.55 -0.26 -11.14
CA GLN A 317 6.17 -1.38 -10.44
C GLN A 317 7.69 -1.32 -10.57
N PHE A 318 8.41 -1.52 -9.47
CA PHE A 318 9.87 -1.57 -9.50
C PHE A 318 10.37 -2.81 -10.24
N MET A 319 11.18 -2.57 -11.25
CA MET A 319 11.87 -3.61 -12.02
C MET A 319 13.27 -3.87 -11.49
N TYR A 320 13.93 -2.81 -10.99
CA TYR A 320 15.22 -2.87 -10.33
C TYR A 320 15.41 -1.58 -9.52
N GLY A 321 16.19 -1.64 -8.45
CA GLY A 321 16.58 -0.45 -7.70
C GLY A 321 17.67 -0.78 -6.69
N THR A 322 18.54 0.19 -6.42
CA THR A 322 19.59 0.10 -5.41
C THR A 322 20.06 1.50 -5.02
N ASN A 323 21.04 1.59 -4.13
CA ASN A 323 21.64 2.86 -3.73
C ASN A 323 23.13 2.71 -3.43
N THR A 324 23.82 3.83 -3.29
CA THR A 324 25.25 3.85 -2.98
C THR A 324 25.59 3.37 -1.57
N TRP A 325 24.61 3.23 -0.68
CA TRP A 325 24.84 2.59 0.63
C TRP A 325 25.09 1.09 0.46
N HIS A 326 24.21 0.40 -0.27
CA HIS A 326 24.32 -1.04 -0.50
C HIS A 326 25.57 -1.40 -1.33
N THR A 327 26.07 -0.48 -2.17
CA THR A 327 27.34 -0.63 -2.87
C THR A 327 28.56 -0.16 -2.07
N ARG A 328 28.39 0.29 -0.82
CA ARG A 328 29.44 0.77 0.09
C ARG A 328 30.19 2.00 -0.42
N GLN A 329 29.48 2.88 -1.11
CA GLN A 329 29.97 4.13 -1.71
C GLN A 329 29.26 5.35 -1.11
N VAL A 330 29.03 5.32 0.21
CA VAL A 330 28.48 6.46 0.95
C VAL A 330 29.49 7.61 0.92
N ILE A 331 29.01 8.81 0.57
CA ILE A 331 29.82 10.02 0.68
C ILE A 331 29.66 10.53 2.12
N HIS A 332 30.77 10.69 2.83
CA HIS A 332 30.78 11.18 4.20
C HIS A 332 31.23 12.64 4.24
N LYS A 333 30.48 13.46 4.98
CA LYS A 333 30.75 14.89 5.23
C LYS A 333 31.04 15.69 3.95
N PRO A 334 30.14 15.69 2.96
CA PRO A 334 30.30 16.58 1.82
C PRO A 334 30.25 18.05 2.26
N GLU A 335 31.01 18.90 1.58
CA GLU A 335 31.11 20.33 1.89
C GLU A 335 30.02 21.14 1.18
N LEU A 336 29.65 22.27 1.77
CA LEU A 336 28.71 23.19 1.14
C LEU A 336 29.24 23.67 -0.22
N GLY A 337 28.42 23.53 -1.26
CA GLY A 337 28.78 23.84 -2.64
C GLY A 337 29.47 22.71 -3.39
N ASP A 338 29.67 21.54 -2.77
CA ASP A 338 30.19 20.37 -3.47
C ASP A 338 29.26 19.94 -4.59
N LEU A 339 29.87 19.55 -5.71
CA LEU A 339 29.20 19.05 -6.89
C LEU A 339 29.68 17.64 -7.18
N TYR A 340 28.76 16.68 -7.17
CA TYR A 340 29.03 15.27 -7.43
C TYR A 340 28.39 14.85 -8.74
N HIS A 341 29.13 14.04 -9.50
CA HIS A 341 28.64 13.39 -10.70
C HIS A 341 28.63 11.88 -10.46
N PHE A 342 27.44 11.32 -10.43
CA PHE A 342 27.21 9.88 -10.33
C PHE A 342 27.00 9.34 -11.74
N LYS A 343 27.77 8.30 -12.08
CA LYS A 343 27.66 7.56 -13.33
C LYS A 343 27.30 6.12 -13.01
N ILE A 344 26.10 5.70 -13.41
CA ILE A 344 25.54 4.39 -13.12
C ILE A 344 25.47 3.62 -14.43
N ALA A 345 26.46 2.76 -14.67
CA ALA A 345 26.55 1.97 -15.88
C ALA A 345 25.94 0.57 -15.67
N MET A 346 25.08 0.14 -16.60
CA MET A 346 24.46 -1.18 -16.57
C MET A 346 23.95 -1.59 -17.97
N PRO A 347 23.81 -2.88 -18.27
CA PRO A 347 23.07 -3.32 -19.45
C PRO A 347 21.54 -3.15 -19.26
N ILE A 348 20.80 -2.81 -20.31
CA ILE A 348 19.34 -2.75 -20.27
C ILE A 348 18.74 -4.15 -20.50
N ASN A 349 18.79 -4.99 -19.47
CA ASN A 349 18.20 -6.34 -19.52
C ASN A 349 16.70 -6.34 -19.20
N LEU A 350 15.96 -5.33 -19.68
CA LEU A 350 14.53 -5.14 -19.46
C LEU A 350 13.73 -5.64 -20.67
N GLY A 351 12.48 -6.05 -20.43
CA GLY A 351 11.53 -6.35 -21.51
C GLY A 351 11.20 -5.12 -22.36
N VAL A 352 10.53 -5.33 -23.49
CA VAL A 352 10.05 -4.22 -24.33
C VAL A 352 8.98 -3.44 -23.57
N GLY A 353 9.12 -2.12 -23.50
CA GLY A 353 8.16 -1.27 -22.80
C GLY A 353 8.66 0.13 -22.50
N SER A 354 7.81 0.90 -21.82
CA SER A 354 8.14 2.23 -21.29
C SER A 354 8.48 2.11 -19.82
N TYR A 355 9.56 2.79 -19.42
CA TYR A 355 10.09 2.78 -18.06
C TYR A 355 10.35 4.19 -17.57
N SER A 356 10.36 4.35 -16.25
CA SER A 356 10.75 5.58 -15.58
C SER A 356 11.88 5.33 -14.60
N ILE A 357 12.67 6.37 -14.36
CA ILE A 357 13.72 6.38 -13.34
C ILE A 357 13.28 7.31 -12.23
N GLN A 358 13.18 6.75 -11.04
CA GLN A 358 13.07 7.47 -9.79
C GLN A 358 14.47 7.61 -9.19
N VAL A 359 14.73 8.74 -8.53
CA VAL A 359 15.99 9.00 -7.82
C VAL A 359 15.73 9.58 -6.45
N ALA A 360 16.63 9.29 -5.52
CA ALA A 360 16.56 9.78 -4.14
C ALA A 360 17.96 10.15 -3.60
N LEU A 361 18.04 11.20 -2.80
CA LEU A 361 19.19 11.65 -2.05
C LEU A 361 18.83 11.55 -0.56
N VAL A 362 19.52 10.67 0.16
CA VAL A 362 19.18 10.33 1.55
C VAL A 362 20.45 10.24 2.41
N ASP A 363 20.28 10.18 3.72
CA ASP A 363 21.37 10.05 4.70
C ASP A 363 21.77 8.59 5.00
N SER A 364 20.86 7.62 4.81
CA SER A 364 21.02 6.22 5.21
C SER A 364 20.74 5.22 4.09
N ASP A 365 20.57 3.93 4.44
CA ASP A 365 20.19 2.88 3.50
C ASP A 365 18.74 2.99 3.02
N THR A 366 17.90 3.71 3.76
CA THR A 366 16.48 3.93 3.44
C THR A 366 16.15 5.42 3.39
N HIS A 367 15.00 5.74 2.82
CA HIS A 367 14.47 7.11 2.73
C HIS A 367 13.69 7.54 3.98
N LEU A 368 13.73 6.76 5.07
CA LEU A 368 12.88 6.91 6.25
C LEU A 368 13.48 7.80 7.35
N THR A 369 14.70 8.34 7.15
CA THR A 369 15.43 9.14 8.14
C THR A 369 15.57 10.60 7.72
N MET A 370 16.47 10.91 6.78
CA MET A 370 16.55 12.23 6.16
C MET A 370 16.51 12.09 4.65
N ASN A 371 15.47 12.63 4.04
CA ASN A 371 15.27 12.67 2.60
C ASN A 371 15.58 14.08 2.07
N TYR A 372 16.79 14.27 1.56
CA TYR A 372 17.23 15.55 1.00
C TYR A 372 16.49 15.87 -0.28
N GLU A 373 16.28 14.86 -1.12
CA GLU A 373 15.49 14.98 -2.32
C GLU A 373 15.02 13.62 -2.83
N TRP A 374 13.77 13.57 -3.25
CA TRP A 374 13.11 12.47 -3.89
C TRP A 374 12.45 13.00 -5.14
N TRP A 375 12.79 12.41 -6.28
CA TRP A 375 12.27 12.84 -7.56
C TRP A 375 11.71 11.62 -8.29
N ASP A 376 10.39 11.53 -8.29
CA ASP A 376 9.67 10.47 -8.99
C ASP A 376 9.51 10.81 -10.47
N MET A 377 9.59 9.80 -11.33
CA MET A 377 9.63 9.96 -12.79
C MET A 377 10.63 11.05 -13.23
N ALA A 378 11.83 11.04 -12.66
CA ALA A 378 12.89 12.00 -12.97
C ALA A 378 13.37 11.87 -14.42
N LEU A 379 13.28 10.66 -14.98
CA LEU A 379 13.58 10.37 -16.38
C LEU A 379 12.61 9.32 -16.94
N LEU A 380 12.26 9.42 -18.22
CA LEU A 380 11.49 8.42 -18.96
C LEU A 380 12.31 7.88 -20.13
N PHE A 381 12.21 6.58 -20.40
CA PHE A 381 12.83 5.95 -21.57
C PHE A 381 12.04 4.72 -22.02
N ASN A 382 12.28 4.29 -23.26
CA ASN A 382 11.65 3.13 -23.86
C ASN A 382 12.69 2.07 -24.22
N VAL A 383 12.33 0.81 -24.00
CA VAL A 383 13.15 -0.34 -24.37
C VAL A 383 12.52 -1.01 -25.58
N VAL A 384 13.33 -1.25 -26.62
CA VAL A 384 12.92 -1.93 -27.85
C VAL A 384 13.75 -3.19 -28.05
N ASN A 385 13.14 -4.22 -28.65
CA ASN A 385 13.82 -5.46 -28.98
C ASN A 385 13.94 -5.59 -30.50
N THR A 386 15.17 -5.52 -31.00
CA THR A 386 15.48 -5.57 -32.45
C THR A 386 16.05 -6.92 -32.88
N ASP A 387 16.75 -7.62 -31.99
CA ASP A 387 17.56 -8.80 -32.33
C ASP A 387 17.42 -10.01 -31.39
N LYS A 388 16.68 -9.90 -30.28
CA LYS A 388 16.49 -11.01 -29.32
C LYS A 388 15.18 -11.76 -29.60
N ALA A 389 15.15 -13.04 -29.24
CA ALA A 389 13.89 -13.79 -29.17
C ALA A 389 12.91 -13.11 -28.19
N CYS A 390 11.61 -13.24 -28.42
CA CYS A 390 10.59 -12.70 -27.51
C CYS A 390 10.72 -13.32 -26.10
N PHE A 391 10.68 -12.48 -25.06
CA PHE A 391 10.85 -12.91 -23.67
C PHE A 391 10.02 -12.06 -22.70
N VAL A 392 9.86 -12.57 -21.48
CA VAL A 392 9.29 -11.89 -20.31
C VAL A 392 10.14 -12.29 -19.10
N GLY A 393 10.44 -11.38 -18.17
CA GLY A 393 11.17 -11.75 -16.95
C GLY A 393 11.53 -10.58 -16.02
N CYS A 394 11.95 -10.93 -14.80
CA CYS A 394 12.57 -10.04 -13.82
C CYS A 394 14.10 -10.16 -13.93
N LEU A 395 14.83 -9.05 -13.79
CA LEU A 395 16.28 -9.00 -13.97
C LEU A 395 17.01 -8.67 -12.66
N TRP A 396 18.18 -9.27 -12.46
CA TRP A 396 19.21 -8.73 -11.58
C TRP A 396 20.13 -7.87 -12.45
N ASN A 397 20.13 -6.55 -12.23
CA ASN A 397 20.89 -5.60 -13.04
C ASN A 397 21.99 -4.92 -12.24
N GLU A 398 22.99 -5.68 -11.81
CA GLU A 398 24.08 -5.14 -10.99
C GLU A 398 24.78 -3.96 -11.70
N PRO A 399 24.68 -2.73 -11.16
CA PRO A 399 25.27 -1.58 -11.79
C PRO A 399 26.73 -1.43 -11.39
N GLN A 400 27.51 -0.76 -12.24
CA GLN A 400 28.77 -0.15 -11.87
C GLN A 400 28.52 1.33 -11.58
N ILE A 401 28.69 1.74 -10.33
CA ILE A 401 28.50 3.13 -9.92
C ILE A 401 29.87 3.79 -9.75
N ALA A 402 30.14 4.83 -10.53
CA ALA A 402 31.29 5.71 -10.34
C ALA A 402 30.82 7.06 -9.79
N ILE A 403 31.57 7.62 -8.83
CA ILE A 403 31.28 8.89 -8.19
C ILE A 403 32.49 9.80 -8.39
N GLU A 404 32.27 10.95 -9.02
CA GLU A 404 33.30 11.96 -9.25
C GLU A 404 32.89 13.26 -8.54
N LYS A 405 33.74 13.77 -7.65
CA LYS A 405 33.61 15.15 -7.15
C LYS A 405 34.16 16.09 -8.21
N LEU A 406 33.32 16.99 -8.73
CA LEU A 406 33.69 17.98 -9.72
C LEU A 406 34.39 19.16 -9.03
N ALA A 407 35.45 19.68 -9.65
CA ALA A 407 36.07 20.92 -9.20
C ALA A 407 35.10 22.09 -9.43
N GLN A 408 35.00 22.98 -8.44
CA GLN A 408 34.16 24.18 -8.49
C GLN A 408 34.58 25.15 -9.60
#